data_AF-A0A7J6KLP4-F1
#
_entry.id   AF-A0A7J6KLP4-F1
#
_cell.length_a   1.000
_cell.length_b   1.000
_cell.length_c   1.000
_cell.angle_alpha   90.00
_cell.angle_beta   90.00
_cell.angle_gamma   90.00
#
_symmetry.space_group_name_H-M   'P 1'
#
loop_
_entity.id
_entity.type
_entity.pdbx_description
1 polymer ?
#
loop_
_entity_poly.entity_id
_entity_poly.type
_entity_poly.pdbx_seq_one_letter_code
_entity_poly.pdbx_strand_id
1 'polypeptide(L)'
;KKHLVIEGTRYEYNDKCPLNLPASYDAKYIDPACSPGTHEGSWAETYEGKTDFKAHGPSLVGIDVTFSEAEAAYGLQGRGTTSSELKIGGTSDLSLYRFFNLDYAGYPVDGDRAQGAIYGAIPTLTAVQKGTGPTPTTSSLLWVNPSDTLVALTGGRGGDLTSTFVSESGVIDLLLYPGMKPQEFSTAYHRTTGLPALPPLFGLGFHRSRYAVE
;
A
#
# COMPACT_ATOMS: atom_id res chain seq x y z
N LYS A 1 -2.87 -8.17 -32.85
CA LYS A 1 -4.11 -8.51 -32.10
C LYS A 1 -4.70 -7.20 -31.62
N LYS A 2 -5.97 -6.89 -31.94
CA LYS A 2 -6.57 -5.58 -31.65
C LYS A 2 -6.58 -5.34 -30.13
N HIS A 3 -5.94 -4.27 -29.69
CA HIS A 3 -5.98 -3.79 -28.32
C HIS A 3 -7.26 -2.97 -28.18
N LEU A 4 -8.27 -3.52 -27.51
CA LEU A 4 -9.52 -2.83 -27.26
C LEU A 4 -9.31 -1.99 -25.99
N VAL A 5 -8.98 -0.72 -26.17
CA VAL A 5 -9.14 0.28 -25.11
C VAL A 5 -10.62 0.70 -25.16
N ILE A 6 -11.37 0.38 -24.13
CA ILE A 6 -12.65 1.03 -23.86
C ILE A 6 -12.48 1.74 -22.52
N GLU A 7 -11.93 2.95 -22.54
CA GLU A 7 -12.30 3.93 -21.52
C GLU A 7 -13.73 4.35 -21.81
N GLY A 8 -14.68 3.56 -21.31
CA GLY A 8 -16.05 4.00 -21.21
C GLY A 8 -16.15 4.83 -19.95
N THR A 9 -16.04 6.16 -20.05
CA THR A 9 -16.53 7.05 -19.01
C THR A 9 -18.03 6.76 -18.86
N ARG A 10 -18.41 5.95 -17.87
CA ARG A 10 -19.81 5.68 -17.55
C ARG A 10 -20.36 6.91 -16.85
N TYR A 11 -21.39 7.50 -17.46
CA TYR A 11 -22.00 8.74 -17.00
C TYR A 11 -23.21 8.50 -16.08
N GLU A 12 -23.67 7.25 -15.92
CA GLU A 12 -24.87 6.89 -15.15
C GLU A 12 -24.61 5.81 -14.07
N TYR A 13 -25.34 5.95 -12.96
CA TYR A 13 -25.37 5.02 -11.83
C TYR A 13 -25.99 3.67 -12.27
N ASN A 14 -25.33 2.53 -11.99
CA ASN A 14 -25.71 1.15 -12.37
C ASN A 14 -25.52 0.73 -13.84
N ASP A 15 -24.68 1.42 -14.63
CA ASP A 15 -24.36 0.94 -15.97
C ASP A 15 -23.82 -0.51 -15.94
N LYS A 16 -24.48 -1.43 -16.64
CA LYS A 16 -24.01 -2.82 -16.83
C LYS A 16 -22.86 -2.84 -17.82
N CYS A 17 -21.91 -3.76 -17.63
CA CYS A 17 -20.81 -3.96 -18.58
C CYS A 17 -21.32 -4.13 -20.02
N PRO A 18 -20.91 -3.28 -20.99
CA PRO A 18 -21.38 -3.39 -22.37
C PRO A 18 -20.82 -4.64 -23.09
N LEU A 19 -19.79 -5.29 -22.54
CA LEU A 19 -19.05 -6.36 -23.21
C LEU A 19 -19.49 -7.79 -22.86
N ASN A 20 -20.38 -7.99 -21.87
CA ASN A 20 -20.89 -9.31 -21.40
C ASN A 20 -19.85 -10.46 -21.54
N LEU A 21 -18.67 -10.26 -20.96
CA LEU A 21 -17.51 -11.15 -21.17
C LEU A 21 -17.74 -12.50 -20.48
N PRO A 22 -17.49 -13.64 -21.16
CA PRO A 22 -17.60 -14.95 -20.53
C PRO A 22 -16.48 -15.17 -19.49
N ALA A 23 -16.76 -15.97 -18.46
CA ALA A 23 -15.82 -16.29 -17.38
C ALA A 23 -14.48 -16.91 -17.84
N SER A 24 -14.44 -17.47 -19.05
CA SER A 24 -13.25 -18.05 -19.66
C SER A 24 -12.40 -17.07 -20.48
N TYR A 25 -12.75 -15.78 -20.50
CA TYR A 25 -12.06 -14.80 -21.35
C TYR A 25 -10.73 -14.34 -20.72
N ASP A 26 -9.63 -14.89 -21.25
CA ASP A 26 -8.27 -14.50 -20.89
C ASP A 26 -7.89 -13.15 -21.53
N ALA A 27 -8.33 -12.06 -20.90
CA ALA A 27 -7.97 -10.72 -21.28
C ALA A 27 -6.87 -10.18 -20.37
N LYS A 28 -5.77 -9.69 -20.99
CA LYS A 28 -4.68 -9.02 -20.29
C LYS A 28 -5.09 -7.70 -19.60
N TYR A 29 -6.25 -7.14 -19.96
CA TYR A 29 -6.85 -5.96 -19.35
C TYR A 29 -8.37 -6.07 -19.51
N ILE A 30 -9.10 -6.00 -18.40
CA ILE A 30 -10.56 -5.95 -18.36
C ILE A 30 -10.91 -4.66 -17.63
N ASP A 31 -11.83 -3.85 -18.18
CA ASP A 31 -12.47 -2.78 -17.41
C ASP A 31 -12.96 -3.41 -16.10
N PRO A 32 -12.54 -2.93 -14.91
CA PRO A 32 -12.90 -3.56 -13.65
C PRO A 32 -14.42 -3.69 -13.47
N ALA A 33 -15.22 -2.79 -14.09
CA ALA A 33 -16.68 -2.85 -14.16
C ALA A 33 -17.23 -3.85 -15.19
N CYS A 34 -16.35 -4.63 -15.80
CA CYS A 34 -16.57 -5.66 -16.83
C CYS A 34 -15.88 -6.99 -16.52
N SER A 35 -15.35 -7.15 -15.31
CA SER A 35 -14.79 -8.43 -14.88
C SER A 35 -15.84 -9.55 -14.97
N PRO A 36 -15.48 -10.76 -15.45
CA PRO A 36 -16.45 -11.85 -15.53
C PRO A 36 -16.92 -12.26 -14.13
N GLY A 37 -18.25 -12.33 -13.92
CA GLY A 37 -18.87 -12.74 -12.66
C GLY A 37 -19.69 -11.63 -11.96
N THR A 38 -20.40 -11.99 -10.90
CA THR A 38 -21.06 -11.05 -9.98
C THR A 38 -20.13 -10.74 -8.82
N HIS A 39 -19.70 -9.49 -8.70
CA HIS A 39 -18.83 -9.03 -7.63
C HIS A 39 -19.64 -8.08 -6.73
N GLU A 40 -20.18 -8.60 -5.63
CA GLU A 40 -20.86 -7.79 -4.62
C GLU A 40 -19.93 -6.67 -4.13
N GLY A 41 -20.45 -5.46 -3.93
CA GLY A 41 -19.65 -4.28 -3.54
C GLY A 41 -18.86 -3.60 -4.66
N SER A 42 -18.99 -4.04 -5.92
CA SER A 42 -18.37 -3.30 -7.06
C SER A 42 -18.99 -1.92 -7.30
N TRP A 43 -20.25 -1.77 -6.92
CA TRP A 43 -21.01 -0.52 -6.91
C TRP A 43 -21.39 -0.22 -5.45
N ALA A 44 -22.53 0.44 -5.21
CA ALA A 44 -22.90 0.85 -3.88
C ALA A 44 -22.70 -0.23 -2.80
N GLU A 45 -21.99 0.12 -1.74
CA GLU A 45 -21.66 -0.76 -0.62
C GLU A 45 -22.07 -0.11 0.70
N THR A 46 -22.35 -0.92 1.72
CA THR A 46 -22.78 -0.41 3.03
C THR A 46 -21.92 -1.00 4.13
N TYR A 47 -21.33 -0.12 4.94
CA TYR A 47 -20.55 -0.47 6.12
C TYR A 47 -21.09 0.30 7.33
N GLU A 48 -21.44 -0.43 8.40
CA GLU A 48 -21.99 0.14 9.65
C GLU A 48 -23.12 1.16 9.43
N GLY A 49 -24.05 0.85 8.50
CA GLY A 49 -25.19 1.70 8.19
C GLY A 49 -24.87 2.95 7.35
N LYS A 50 -23.62 3.13 6.92
CA LYS A 50 -23.21 4.15 5.95
C LYS A 50 -23.10 3.52 4.57
N THR A 51 -23.78 4.10 3.60
CA THR A 51 -23.73 3.65 2.20
C THR A 51 -22.78 4.54 1.40
N ASP A 52 -21.74 3.94 0.85
CA ASP A 52 -20.99 4.54 -0.25
C ASP A 52 -21.69 4.16 -1.55
N PHE A 53 -22.08 5.15 -2.35
CA PHE A 53 -22.75 4.91 -3.62
C PHE A 53 -21.79 4.54 -4.77
N LYS A 54 -20.48 4.74 -4.61
CA LYS A 54 -19.44 4.46 -5.63
C LYS A 54 -19.85 4.95 -7.01
N ALA A 55 -20.01 6.27 -7.17
CA ALA A 55 -20.52 6.88 -8.40
C ALA A 55 -19.70 6.51 -9.66
N HIS A 56 -18.41 6.19 -9.49
CA HIS A 56 -17.51 5.78 -10.56
C HIS A 56 -17.29 4.27 -10.65
N GLY A 57 -18.00 3.48 -9.84
CA GLY A 57 -17.86 2.04 -9.78
C GLY A 57 -16.46 1.61 -9.31
N PRO A 58 -15.98 0.43 -9.74
CA PRO A 58 -14.67 -0.08 -9.34
C PRO A 58 -13.54 0.65 -10.07
N SER A 59 -12.66 1.31 -9.32
CA SER A 59 -11.54 2.13 -9.83
C SER A 59 -10.17 1.71 -9.32
N LEU A 60 -10.09 0.50 -8.75
CA LEU A 60 -8.89 -0.01 -8.08
C LEU A 60 -7.70 -0.10 -9.03
N VAL A 61 -6.55 0.37 -8.57
CA VAL A 61 -5.25 0.24 -9.26
C VAL A 61 -4.32 -0.61 -8.42
N GLY A 62 -3.50 -1.43 -9.05
CA GLY A 62 -2.54 -2.25 -8.32
C GLY A 62 -1.39 -2.73 -9.18
N ILE A 63 -0.27 -3.02 -8.52
CA ILE A 63 0.95 -3.52 -9.15
C ILE A 63 1.70 -4.45 -8.19
N ASP A 64 2.27 -5.50 -8.77
CA ASP A 64 3.24 -6.36 -8.10
C ASP A 64 4.67 -5.87 -8.39
N VAL A 65 5.47 -5.72 -7.34
CA VAL A 65 6.90 -5.40 -7.44
C VAL A 65 7.69 -6.48 -6.73
N THR A 66 8.64 -7.08 -7.44
CA THR A 66 9.48 -8.14 -6.88
C THR A 66 10.90 -7.64 -6.63
N PHE A 67 11.38 -7.84 -5.41
CA PHE A 67 12.74 -7.58 -4.96
C PHE A 67 13.51 -8.89 -4.93
N SER A 68 14.50 -9.01 -5.80
CA SER A 68 15.34 -10.22 -5.85
C SER A 68 16.25 -10.33 -4.63
N GLU A 69 16.45 -11.57 -4.18
CA GLU A 69 17.37 -11.94 -3.10
C GLU A 69 17.16 -11.13 -1.81
N ALA A 70 15.91 -10.77 -1.48
CA ALA A 70 15.59 -9.98 -0.31
C ALA A 70 15.69 -10.83 0.96
N GLU A 71 16.60 -10.46 1.86
CA GLU A 71 16.82 -11.12 3.16
C GLU A 71 15.91 -10.56 4.25
N ALA A 72 15.62 -9.25 4.21
CA ALA A 72 14.72 -8.60 5.13
C ALA A 72 13.98 -7.44 4.45
N ALA A 73 12.87 -7.00 5.02
CA ALA A 73 12.11 -5.85 4.52
C ALA A 73 11.71 -4.91 5.66
N TYR A 74 11.71 -3.61 5.39
CA TYR A 74 11.43 -2.53 6.34
C TYR A 74 10.58 -1.45 5.69
N GLY A 75 10.08 -0.51 6.49
CA GLY A 75 9.21 0.58 6.03
C GLY A 75 7.76 0.32 6.38
N LEU A 76 6.85 0.63 5.47
CA LEU A 76 5.39 0.55 5.60
C LEU A 76 4.91 1.11 6.95
N GLN A 77 5.21 2.39 7.18
CA GLN A 77 5.08 3.00 8.50
C GLN A 77 3.63 3.32 8.84
N GLY A 78 3.29 3.21 10.12
CA GLY A 78 1.94 3.39 10.62
C GLY A 78 1.28 2.06 10.96
N ARG A 79 1.82 1.33 11.93
CA ARG A 79 1.28 0.05 12.41
C ARG A 79 1.63 -0.21 13.89
N GLY A 80 0.85 -1.03 14.57
CA GLY A 80 1.07 -1.38 15.97
C GLY A 80 2.04 -2.55 16.13
N THR A 81 3.33 -2.29 16.31
CA THR A 81 4.33 -3.36 16.44
C THR A 81 5.54 -2.96 17.29
N THR A 82 6.21 -3.95 17.88
CA THR A 82 7.53 -3.78 18.49
C THR A 82 8.69 -4.07 17.53
N SER A 83 8.43 -4.58 16.32
CA SER A 83 9.46 -4.90 15.32
C SER A 83 9.43 -3.97 14.11
N SER A 84 10.60 -3.49 13.71
CA SER A 84 10.75 -2.73 12.46
C SER A 84 10.73 -3.62 11.21
N GLU A 85 11.15 -4.88 11.33
CA GLU A 85 11.14 -5.83 10.20
C GLU A 85 9.70 -6.21 9.85
N LEU A 86 9.40 -6.19 8.55
CA LEU A 86 8.10 -6.54 8.02
C LEU A 86 7.89 -8.06 8.05
N LYS A 87 6.67 -8.47 8.41
CA LYS A 87 6.23 -9.86 8.41
C LYS A 87 5.70 -10.20 7.02
N ILE A 88 6.16 -11.32 6.50
CA ILE A 88 5.68 -11.85 5.22
C ILE A 88 4.56 -12.82 5.56
N GLY A 89 3.32 -12.36 5.39
CA GLY A 89 2.12 -13.10 5.80
C GLY A 89 1.15 -13.44 4.67
N GLY A 90 1.51 -13.15 3.42
CA GLY A 90 0.69 -13.45 2.25
C GLY A 90 -0.46 -12.48 2.02
N THR A 91 -1.59 -13.01 1.55
CA THR A 91 -2.74 -12.24 1.07
C THR A 91 -3.98 -12.41 1.95
N SER A 92 -3.84 -12.89 3.18
CA SER A 92 -4.97 -12.95 4.10
C SER A 92 -5.25 -11.56 4.66
N ASP A 93 -6.52 -11.23 4.90
CA ASP A 93 -6.89 -9.89 5.39
C ASP A 93 -6.16 -9.48 6.68
N LEU A 94 -5.81 -10.46 7.53
CA LEU A 94 -5.07 -10.22 8.77
C LEU A 94 -3.57 -9.96 8.56
N SER A 95 -3.02 -10.29 7.39
CA SER A 95 -1.60 -10.11 7.08
C SER A 95 -1.31 -8.92 6.16
N LEU A 96 -2.35 -8.34 5.55
CA LEU A 96 -2.21 -7.14 4.73
C LEU A 96 -1.81 -5.94 5.59
N TYR A 97 -0.85 -5.17 5.08
CA TYR A 97 -0.56 -3.83 5.58
C TYR A 97 -1.58 -2.88 4.98
N ARG A 98 -2.28 -2.11 5.82
CA ARG A 98 -3.31 -1.16 5.35
C ARG A 98 -2.92 0.27 5.65
N PHE A 99 -3.07 1.14 4.66
CA PHE A 99 -2.92 2.58 4.76
C PHE A 99 -4.26 3.25 4.53
N PHE A 100 -4.91 3.60 5.62
CA PHE A 100 -6.13 4.39 5.65
C PHE A 100 -6.13 5.13 6.98
N ASN A 101 -5.85 6.44 6.98
CA ASN A 101 -5.64 7.15 8.23
C ASN A 101 -6.90 7.10 9.10
N LEU A 102 -6.83 6.37 10.21
CA LEU A 102 -7.94 6.07 11.10
C LEU A 102 -7.60 6.47 12.54
N ASP A 103 -8.62 6.95 13.24
CA ASP A 103 -8.58 7.02 14.69
C ASP A 103 -8.92 5.64 15.27
N TYR A 104 -7.89 4.82 15.46
CA TYR A 104 -8.05 3.49 16.05
C TYR A 104 -7.81 3.55 17.57
N ALA A 105 -8.91 3.66 18.32
CA ALA A 105 -8.88 3.57 19.78
C ALA A 105 -8.39 2.19 20.26
N GLY A 106 -7.28 2.17 21.01
CA GLY A 106 -6.74 0.93 21.59
C GLY A 106 -6.22 -0.06 20.54
N TYR A 107 -5.55 0.43 19.50
CA TYR A 107 -4.98 -0.41 18.43
C TYR A 107 -4.11 -1.56 18.99
N PRO A 108 -4.15 -2.76 18.38
CA PRO A 108 -3.37 -3.91 18.83
C PRO A 108 -1.88 -3.71 18.54
N VAL A 109 -1.02 -4.26 19.41
CA VAL A 109 0.43 -4.30 19.21
C VAL A 109 0.88 -5.75 19.12
N ASP A 110 1.50 -6.11 17.99
CA ASP A 110 1.98 -7.47 17.67
C ASP A 110 0.94 -8.59 17.72
N GLY A 111 -0.36 -8.25 17.81
CA GLY A 111 -1.48 -9.19 17.75
C GLY A 111 -2.17 -9.24 16.38
N ASP A 112 -3.40 -9.74 16.37
CA ASP A 112 -4.24 -9.75 15.18
C ASP A 112 -4.50 -8.31 14.71
N ARG A 113 -4.47 -8.09 13.39
CA ARG A 113 -4.63 -6.76 12.78
C ARG A 113 -3.58 -5.73 13.21
N ALA A 114 -2.43 -6.16 13.73
CA ALA A 114 -1.30 -5.27 14.02
C ALA A 114 -0.80 -4.49 12.78
N GLN A 115 -1.02 -5.04 11.59
CA GLN A 115 -0.74 -4.42 10.28
C GLN A 115 -1.89 -3.54 9.76
N GLY A 116 -2.99 -3.46 10.51
CA GLY A 116 -4.13 -2.61 10.18
C GLY A 116 -3.78 -1.13 10.26
N ALA A 117 -4.60 -0.32 9.60
CA ALA A 117 -4.35 1.10 9.51
C ALA A 117 -4.56 1.82 10.84
N ILE A 118 -3.67 2.78 11.13
CA ILE A 118 -3.75 3.68 12.28
C ILE A 118 -3.69 5.14 11.76
N TYR A 119 -3.07 6.05 12.50
CA TYR A 119 -3.20 7.50 12.30
C TYR A 119 -2.48 8.09 11.08
N GLY A 120 -1.53 7.38 10.48
CA GLY A 120 -0.68 7.91 9.43
C GLY A 120 -0.18 6.84 8.49
N ALA A 121 0.15 7.25 7.25
CA ALA A 121 0.60 6.37 6.19
C ALA A 121 1.85 6.92 5.51
N ILE A 122 2.92 6.12 5.47
CA ILE A 122 4.09 6.35 4.63
C ILE A 122 4.39 5.03 3.90
N PRO A 123 3.87 4.85 2.67
CA PRO A 123 3.91 3.59 1.93
C PRO A 123 5.26 3.39 1.21
N THR A 124 6.35 3.52 1.97
CA THR A 124 7.71 3.23 1.51
C THR A 124 8.08 1.82 1.93
N LEU A 125 8.54 0.98 1.00
CA LEU A 125 9.04 -0.36 1.27
C LEU A 125 10.52 -0.42 0.92
N THR A 126 11.35 -0.92 1.83
CA THR A 126 12.79 -1.10 1.64
C THR A 126 13.15 -2.56 1.86
N ALA A 127 13.56 -3.25 0.80
CA ALA A 127 14.12 -4.60 0.88
C ALA A 127 15.65 -4.53 1.03
N VAL A 128 16.18 -5.24 2.01
CA VAL A 128 17.62 -5.48 2.18
C VAL A 128 18.00 -6.73 1.39
N GLN A 129 18.87 -6.57 0.40
CA GLN A 129 19.35 -7.70 -0.41
C GLN A 129 20.41 -8.50 0.36
N LYS A 130 20.44 -9.80 0.10
CA LYS A 130 21.49 -10.71 0.55
C LYS A 130 22.84 -10.22 0.04
N GLY A 131 23.70 -9.81 0.96
CA GLY A 131 25.01 -9.26 0.62
C GLY A 131 26.08 -10.34 0.46
N THR A 132 26.97 -10.17 -0.51
CA THR A 132 28.26 -10.90 -0.59
C THR A 132 29.44 -10.08 -0.02
N GLY A 133 29.19 -8.81 0.31
CA GLY A 133 30.18 -7.86 0.81
C GLY A 133 29.82 -7.28 2.19
N PRO A 134 30.70 -6.43 2.77
CA PRO A 134 30.56 -5.95 4.15
C PRO A 134 29.46 -4.89 4.33
N THR A 135 28.99 -4.26 3.25
CA THR A 135 27.92 -3.25 3.30
C THR A 135 26.64 -3.81 2.68
N PRO A 136 25.51 -3.75 3.40
CA PRO A 136 24.23 -4.18 2.86
C PRO A 136 23.81 -3.28 1.69
N THR A 137 23.18 -3.90 0.70
CA THR A 137 22.54 -3.21 -0.42
C THR A 137 21.03 -3.22 -0.20
N THR A 138 20.37 -2.14 -0.56
CA THR A 138 18.92 -1.97 -0.40
C THR A 138 18.27 -1.55 -1.70
N SER A 139 17.08 -2.06 -1.92
CA SER A 139 16.21 -1.65 -3.01
C SER A 139 14.90 -1.23 -2.40
N SER A 140 14.46 -0.02 -2.71
CA SER A 140 13.29 0.57 -2.09
C SER A 140 12.31 1.08 -3.13
N LEU A 141 11.04 1.16 -2.76
CA LEU A 141 10.02 1.88 -3.51
C LEU A 141 9.24 2.81 -2.58
N LEU A 142 8.76 3.92 -3.13
CA LEU A 142 7.71 4.74 -2.55
C LEU A 142 6.49 4.65 -3.48
N TRP A 143 5.36 4.20 -2.93
CA TRP A 143 4.08 4.18 -3.62
C TRP A 143 3.36 5.53 -3.44
N VAL A 144 3.16 6.28 -4.53
CA VAL A 144 2.62 7.65 -4.48
C VAL A 144 1.13 7.61 -4.77
N ASN A 145 0.35 7.16 -3.79
CA ASN A 145 -1.11 7.14 -3.90
C ASN A 145 -1.77 7.54 -2.56
N PRO A 146 -2.74 8.47 -2.55
CA PRO A 146 -3.39 8.93 -1.33
C PRO A 146 -4.66 8.15 -0.93
N SER A 147 -5.16 7.22 -1.74
CA SER A 147 -6.38 6.45 -1.41
C SER A 147 -6.09 5.31 -0.43
N ASP A 148 -7.15 4.65 0.08
CA ASP A 148 -7.00 3.43 0.88
C ASP A 148 -6.13 2.44 0.11
N THR A 149 -5.06 1.97 0.75
CA THR A 149 -4.03 1.15 0.12
C THR A 149 -3.76 -0.09 0.96
N LEU A 150 -3.78 -1.24 0.31
CA LEU A 150 -3.41 -2.53 0.87
C LEU A 150 -2.07 -2.98 0.27
N VAL A 151 -1.22 -3.56 1.11
CA VAL A 151 0.06 -4.13 0.69
C VAL A 151 0.17 -5.56 1.20
N ALA A 152 0.26 -6.50 0.26
CA ALA A 152 0.56 -7.90 0.56
C ALA A 152 2.06 -8.14 0.38
N LEU A 153 2.65 -8.95 1.26
CA LEU A 153 4.04 -9.40 1.13
C LEU A 153 4.06 -10.92 1.05
N THR A 154 4.61 -11.45 -0.03
CA THR A 154 4.78 -12.89 -0.26
C THR A 154 6.24 -13.22 -0.56
N GLY A 155 6.68 -14.42 -0.15
CA GLY A 155 8.04 -14.88 -0.38
C GLY A 155 9.01 -14.66 0.79
N GLY A 156 10.03 -13.83 0.56
CA GLY A 156 11.44 -14.11 0.89
C GLY A 156 11.96 -14.24 2.34
N ARG A 157 13.20 -14.74 2.39
CA ARG A 157 14.29 -14.46 3.34
C ARG A 157 15.57 -15.01 2.69
N GLY A 158 16.00 -14.36 1.61
CA GLY A 158 17.12 -14.75 0.75
C GLY A 158 16.71 -15.32 -0.62
N GLY A 159 15.43 -15.21 -0.99
CA GLY A 159 14.90 -15.42 -2.34
C GLY A 159 14.11 -14.19 -2.78
N ASP A 160 13.24 -14.33 -3.77
CA ASP A 160 12.43 -13.21 -4.25
C ASP A 160 11.35 -12.82 -3.22
N LEU A 161 11.29 -11.54 -2.87
CA LEU A 161 10.20 -10.93 -2.10
C LEU A 161 9.28 -10.20 -3.07
N THR A 162 8.02 -10.59 -3.14
CA THR A 162 7.03 -9.90 -3.95
C THR A 162 6.11 -9.09 -3.06
N SER A 163 6.01 -7.80 -3.36
CA SER A 163 5.05 -6.88 -2.75
C SER A 163 3.95 -6.54 -3.74
N THR A 164 2.70 -6.74 -3.34
CA THR A 164 1.51 -6.39 -4.12
C THR A 164 0.90 -5.14 -3.51
N PHE A 165 0.97 -4.01 -4.21
CA PHE A 165 0.33 -2.76 -3.80
C PHE A 165 -1.00 -2.63 -4.52
N VAL A 166 -2.05 -2.29 -3.77
CA VAL A 166 -3.39 -2.09 -4.29
C VAL A 166 -3.99 -0.86 -3.65
N SER A 167 -4.47 0.08 -4.45
CA SER A 167 -5.12 1.31 -4.01
C SER A 167 -6.52 1.41 -4.61
N GLU A 168 -7.48 1.87 -3.81
CA GLU A 168 -8.88 2.00 -4.21
C GLU A 168 -9.10 2.86 -5.48
N SER A 169 -8.30 3.91 -5.67
CA SER A 169 -8.42 4.83 -6.80
C SER A 169 -7.10 5.53 -7.14
N GLY A 170 -7.15 6.49 -8.05
CA GLY A 170 -6.00 7.28 -8.46
C GLY A 170 -5.23 6.63 -9.62
N VAL A 171 -3.91 6.80 -9.61
CA VAL A 171 -3.03 6.29 -10.66
C VAL A 171 -1.92 5.43 -10.05
N ILE A 172 -1.31 4.61 -10.90
CA ILE A 172 -0.08 3.91 -10.56
C ILE A 172 1.07 4.92 -10.69
N ASP A 173 1.54 5.42 -9.55
CA ASP A 173 2.72 6.28 -9.45
C ASP A 173 3.68 5.73 -8.39
N LEU A 174 4.94 5.55 -8.77
CA LEU A 174 5.94 4.88 -7.96
C LEU A 174 7.34 5.44 -8.21
N LEU A 175 8.06 5.68 -7.12
CA LEU A 175 9.48 6.03 -7.16
C LEU A 175 10.31 4.81 -6.74
N LEU A 176 11.21 4.36 -7.61
CA LEU A 176 12.10 3.22 -7.37
C LEU A 176 13.52 3.69 -7.04
N TYR A 177 14.13 3.04 -6.05
CA TYR A 177 15.50 3.28 -5.60
C TYR A 177 16.25 1.93 -5.61
N PRO A 178 16.72 1.46 -6.78
CA PRO A 178 17.31 0.14 -6.91
C PRO A 178 18.77 0.12 -6.42
N GLY A 179 19.13 -0.89 -5.64
CA GLY A 179 20.52 -1.28 -5.39
C GLY A 179 21.41 -0.21 -4.76
N MET A 180 20.89 0.58 -3.82
CA MET A 180 21.61 1.65 -3.12
C MET A 180 22.09 1.22 -1.75
N LYS A 181 23.15 1.86 -1.23
CA LYS A 181 23.45 1.77 0.20
C LYS A 181 22.35 2.48 1.02
N PRO A 182 22.07 2.06 2.27
CA PRO A 182 21.03 2.70 3.08
C PRO A 182 21.14 4.23 3.21
N GLN A 183 22.37 4.75 3.34
CA GLN A 183 22.63 6.20 3.43
C GLN A 183 22.33 6.94 2.11
N GLU A 184 22.66 6.32 0.99
CA GLU A 184 22.40 6.86 -0.35
C GLU A 184 20.89 6.89 -0.61
N PHE A 185 20.18 5.80 -0.24
CA PHE A 185 18.72 5.74 -0.29
C PHE A 185 18.09 6.85 0.55
N SER A 186 18.48 7.02 1.81
CA SER A 186 17.94 8.08 2.68
C SER A 186 18.13 9.47 2.06
N THR A 187 19.30 9.74 1.49
CA THR A 187 19.59 11.00 0.79
C THR A 187 18.70 11.17 -0.45
N ALA A 188 18.57 10.13 -1.27
CA ALA A 188 17.76 10.18 -2.49
C ALA A 188 16.27 10.36 -2.19
N TYR A 189 15.75 9.65 -1.18
CA TYR A 189 14.38 9.78 -0.70
C TYR A 189 14.10 11.20 -0.20
N HIS A 190 14.97 11.80 0.61
CA HIS A 190 14.76 13.16 1.09
C HIS A 190 14.96 14.25 0.03
N ARG A 191 15.64 13.96 -1.09
CA ARG A 191 15.68 14.87 -2.25
C ARG A 191 14.33 14.96 -2.95
N THR A 192 13.51 13.92 -2.91
CA THR A 192 12.20 13.88 -3.57
C THR A 192 11.08 14.28 -2.61
N THR A 193 11.11 13.82 -1.36
CA THR A 193 10.03 14.06 -0.37
C THR A 193 10.29 15.25 0.55
N GLY A 194 11.46 15.86 0.46
CA GLY A 194 11.90 16.92 1.37
C GLY A 194 12.60 16.40 2.63
N LEU A 195 13.39 17.29 3.22
CA LEU A 195 14.08 17.07 4.49
C LEU A 195 13.15 17.39 5.67
N PRO A 196 13.33 16.72 6.82
CA PRO A 196 12.63 17.12 8.04
C PRO A 196 12.97 18.57 8.40
N ALA A 197 11.97 19.32 8.84
CA ALA A 197 12.18 20.67 9.36
C ALA A 197 13.12 20.63 10.56
N LEU A 198 14.01 21.62 10.67
CA LEU A 198 14.86 21.78 11.85
C LEU A 198 13.95 22.05 13.07
N PRO A 199 13.88 21.15 14.06
CA PRO A 199 13.06 21.40 15.23
C PRO A 199 13.63 22.58 16.02
N PRO A 200 12.79 23.43 16.63
CA PRO A 200 13.28 24.42 17.57
C PRO A 200 13.94 23.70 18.75
N LEU A 201 14.96 24.31 19.36
CA LEU A 201 15.74 23.67 20.42
C LEU A 201 14.85 23.16 21.59
N PHE A 202 13.81 23.91 21.96
CA PHE A 202 12.87 23.50 23.01
C PHE A 202 12.07 22.24 22.65
N GLY A 203 11.89 21.95 21.35
CA GLY A 203 11.19 20.76 20.87
C GLY A 203 11.93 19.45 21.18
N LEU A 204 13.24 19.52 21.42
CA LEU A 204 14.07 18.38 21.83
C LEU A 204 14.12 18.19 23.35
N GLY A 205 13.52 19.11 24.11
CA GLY A 205 13.44 19.03 25.57
C GLY A 205 12.41 18.02 26.06
N PHE A 206 12.24 17.95 27.37
CA PHE A 206 11.20 17.14 28.01
C PHE A 206 9.82 17.78 27.87
N HIS A 207 8.83 17.02 27.39
CA HIS A 207 7.44 17.46 27.24
C HIS A 207 6.56 16.78 28.30
N ARG A 208 5.93 17.55 29.18
CA ARG A 208 4.93 17.06 30.15
C ARG A 208 3.53 17.36 29.61
N SER A 209 2.70 16.33 29.45
CA SER A 209 1.33 16.46 28.95
C SER A 209 0.36 15.51 29.66
N ARG A 210 -0.89 15.92 29.77
CA ARG A 210 -2.05 15.08 30.12
C ARG A 210 -3.31 15.66 29.49
N TYR A 211 -4.33 14.83 29.25
CA TYR A 211 -5.62 15.34 28.79
C TYR A 211 -6.36 16.02 29.96
N ALA A 212 -6.45 17.36 29.85
CA ALA A 212 -6.83 18.39 30.83
C ALA A 212 -5.77 18.63 31.91
N VAL A 213 -5.43 19.89 32.23
CA VAL A 213 -4.62 20.28 33.40
C VAL A 213 -5.54 21.11 34.28
N GLU A 214 -5.88 20.60 35.46
CA GLU A 214 -6.44 21.40 36.57
C GLU A 214 -5.38 22.35 37.12
#